data_AF-A0A176Z150-F1
#
_entry.id   AF-A0A176Z150-F1
#
_cell.length_a   1.000
_cell.length_b   1.000
_cell.length_c   1.000
_cell.angle_alpha   90.00
_cell.angle_beta   90.00
_cell.angle_gamma   90.00
#
_symmetry.space_group_name_H-M   'P 1'
#
loop_
_entity.id
_entity.type
_entity.pdbx_description
1 polymer ?
#
loop_
_entity_poly.entity_id
_entity_poly.type
_entity_poly.pdbx_seq_one_letter_code
_entity_poly.pdbx_strand_id
1 'polypeptide(L)'
;MSDGLINELQTEARERSKLAYENLVANGKLFTGITRPKGFRQMARKSCFRNAQRLAIAGRAAYVEGLCLSSRSGIAFAHGWLTIDGQHAVDVTLPDAEGYAYFGITFDNTVLAKAVLRAACYKSLLGLDPIMDVPPQLAKAIETT
;
A
#
# COMPACT_ATOMS: atom_id res chain seq x y z
N MET A 1 -2.22 -5.54 33.84
CA MET A 1 -0.94 -5.25 33.15
C MET A 1 -0.33 -4.06 33.86
N SER A 2 0.97 -4.09 34.21
CA SER A 2 1.62 -3.00 34.94
C SER A 2 1.92 -1.81 34.01
N ASP A 3 1.92 -0.60 34.55
CA ASP A 3 2.19 0.64 33.80
C ASP A 3 3.55 0.65 33.09
N GLY A 4 4.54 -0.08 33.63
CA GLY A 4 5.86 -0.26 33.02
C GLY A 4 5.82 -0.97 31.67
N LEU A 5 5.02 -2.03 31.54
CA LEU A 5 4.89 -2.78 30.28
C LEU A 5 4.18 -1.95 29.19
N ILE A 6 3.21 -1.12 29.60
CA ILE A 6 2.51 -0.21 28.67
C ILE A 6 3.46 0.84 28.11
N ASN A 7 4.31 1.42 28.96
CA ASN A 7 5.30 2.42 28.54
C ASN A 7 6.35 1.84 27.59
N GLU A 8 6.81 0.62 27.84
CA GLU A 8 7.80 -0.06 27.00
C GLU A 8 7.24 -0.34 25.59
N LEU A 9 6.04 -0.91 25.51
CA LEU A 9 5.34 -1.16 24.23
C LEU A 9 5.09 0.14 23.44
N GLN A 10 4.74 1.23 24.13
CA GLN A 10 4.56 2.54 23.50
C GLN A 10 5.87 3.10 22.96
N THR A 11 6.97 2.90 23.67
CA THR A 11 8.30 3.37 23.24
C THR A 11 8.76 2.62 21.99
N GLU A 12 8.64 1.29 21.98
CA GLU A 12 8.96 0.49 20.80
C GLU A 12 8.09 0.86 19.59
N ALA A 13 6.80 1.09 19.78
CA ALA A 13 5.90 1.49 18.70
C ALA A 13 6.29 2.85 18.11
N ARG A 14 6.73 3.80 18.95
CA ARG A 14 7.24 5.10 18.50
C ARG A 14 8.53 4.96 17.71
N GLU A 15 9.48 4.18 18.18
CA GLU A 15 10.75 3.96 17.45
C GLU A 15 10.51 3.26 16.11
N ARG A 16 9.65 2.24 16.05
CA ARG A 16 9.25 1.61 14.78
C ARG A 16 8.62 2.61 13.82
N SER A 17 7.74 3.48 14.32
CA SER A 17 7.09 4.51 13.50
C SER A 17 8.11 5.51 12.97
N LYS A 18 9.03 5.97 13.83
CA LYS A 18 10.11 6.90 13.47
C LYS A 18 10.97 6.33 12.35
N LEU A 19 11.47 5.10 12.51
CA LEU A 19 12.27 4.43 11.48
C LEU A 19 11.52 4.28 10.15
N ALA A 20 10.21 4.00 10.20
CA ALA A 20 9.39 3.92 8.99
C ALA A 20 9.30 5.27 8.27
N TYR A 21 9.10 6.37 9.01
CA TYR A 21 9.09 7.72 8.44
C TYR A 21 10.46 8.15 7.92
N GLU A 22 11.54 7.85 8.64
CA GLU A 22 12.91 8.12 8.17
C GLU A 22 13.20 7.39 6.85
N ASN A 23 12.80 6.13 6.75
CA ASN A 23 12.91 5.35 5.52
C ASN A 23 12.06 5.96 4.38
N LEU A 24 10.84 6.39 4.69
CA LEU A 24 9.96 7.06 3.72
C LEU A 24 10.58 8.37 3.22
N VAL A 25 11.16 9.19 4.09
CA VAL A 25 11.83 10.44 3.71
C VAL A 25 13.07 10.16 2.86
N ALA A 26 13.86 9.14 3.20
CA ALA A 26 15.09 8.80 2.50
C ALA A 26 14.86 8.20 1.11
N ASN A 27 13.79 7.41 0.94
CA ASN A 27 13.58 6.60 -0.27
C ASN A 27 12.31 6.96 -1.06
N GLY A 28 11.46 7.81 -0.50
CA GLY A 28 10.20 8.21 -1.11
C GLY A 28 10.38 9.13 -2.31
N LYS A 29 9.39 9.11 -3.20
CA LYS A 29 9.29 9.99 -4.35
C LYS A 29 7.92 10.63 -4.41
N LEU A 30 7.86 11.80 -5.03
CA LEU A 30 6.59 12.45 -5.35
C LEU A 30 5.90 11.73 -6.49
N PHE A 31 4.59 11.60 -6.36
CA PHE A 31 3.71 11.13 -7.43
C PHE A 31 2.61 12.15 -7.66
N THR A 32 2.25 12.33 -8.92
CA THR A 32 1.15 13.20 -9.33
C THR A 32 -0.14 12.41 -9.32
N GLY A 33 -1.13 12.86 -8.55
CA GLY A 33 -2.48 12.31 -8.59
C GLY A 33 -3.09 12.49 -9.97
N ILE A 34 -3.70 11.44 -10.52
CA ILE A 34 -4.38 11.48 -11.81
C ILE A 34 -5.78 10.91 -11.72
N THR A 35 -6.64 11.33 -12.65
CA THR A 35 -7.89 10.62 -12.90
C THR A 35 -7.59 9.17 -13.25
N ARG A 36 -8.35 8.24 -12.65
CA ARG A 36 -8.16 6.79 -12.84
C ARG A 36 -8.13 6.41 -14.33
N PRO A 37 -7.04 5.77 -14.81
CA PRO A 37 -6.96 5.30 -16.19
C PRO A 37 -8.02 4.25 -16.51
N LYS A 38 -8.30 4.05 -17.80
CA LYS A 38 -9.24 3.01 -18.27
C LYS A 38 -8.88 1.64 -17.67
N GLY A 39 -9.89 0.97 -17.11
CA GLY A 39 -9.71 -0.34 -16.48
C GLY A 39 -9.36 -0.30 -15.00
N PHE A 40 -9.18 0.88 -14.41
CA PHE A 40 -9.15 1.10 -12.96
C PHE A 40 -10.45 1.77 -12.53
N ARG A 41 -11.09 1.25 -11.47
CA ARG A 41 -12.34 1.77 -10.93
C ARG A 41 -12.14 2.10 -9.46
N GLN A 42 -12.94 3.03 -8.94
CA GLN A 42 -12.98 3.27 -7.51
C GLN A 42 -13.49 1.99 -6.80
N MET A 43 -12.77 1.59 -5.77
CA MET A 43 -13.01 0.45 -4.91
C MET A 43 -13.48 0.93 -3.52
N ALA A 44 -13.63 0.00 -2.58
CA ALA A 44 -14.11 0.30 -1.23
C ALA A 44 -13.22 1.34 -0.53
N ARG A 45 -13.84 2.41 -0.02
CA ARG A 45 -13.16 3.44 0.78
C ARG A 45 -12.59 2.85 2.06
N LYS A 46 -11.55 3.50 2.62
CA LYS A 46 -10.84 3.05 3.84
C LYS A 46 -10.19 1.66 3.72
N SER A 47 -9.94 1.20 2.50
CA SER A 47 -9.28 -0.08 2.20
C SER A 47 -8.12 0.11 1.22
N CYS A 48 -7.40 1.22 1.32
CA CYS A 48 -6.39 1.64 0.34
C CYS A 48 -5.27 0.62 0.13
N PHE A 49 -4.62 0.19 1.22
CA PHE A 49 -3.59 -0.85 1.18
C PHE A 49 -4.11 -2.13 0.52
N ARG A 50 -5.25 -2.64 1.00
CA ARG A 50 -5.89 -3.85 0.47
C ARG A 50 -6.21 -3.74 -1.03
N ASN A 51 -6.84 -2.65 -1.45
CA ASN A 51 -7.27 -2.44 -2.83
C ASN A 51 -6.07 -2.40 -3.77
N ALA A 52 -5.04 -1.63 -3.41
CA ALA A 52 -3.83 -1.48 -4.20
C ALA A 52 -3.00 -2.78 -4.22
N GLN A 53 -2.78 -3.42 -3.08
CA GLN A 53 -2.07 -4.70 -2.98
C GLN A 53 -2.74 -5.78 -3.85
N ARG A 54 -4.07 -5.90 -3.80
CA ARG A 54 -4.82 -6.87 -4.61
C ARG A 54 -4.55 -6.68 -6.10
N LEU A 55 -4.59 -5.45 -6.59
CA LEU A 55 -4.36 -5.16 -8.00
C LEU A 55 -2.88 -5.33 -8.40
N ALA A 56 -1.95 -4.98 -7.51
CA ALA A 56 -0.52 -5.17 -7.73
C ALA A 56 -0.14 -6.66 -7.80
N ILE A 57 -0.66 -7.48 -6.88
CA ILE A 57 -0.47 -8.93 -6.87
C ILE A 57 -1.11 -9.59 -8.09
N ALA A 58 -2.22 -9.05 -8.59
CA ALA A 58 -2.82 -9.42 -9.87
C ALA A 58 -2.02 -8.94 -11.11
N GLY A 59 -0.88 -8.28 -10.91
CA GLY A 59 0.01 -7.82 -11.99
C GLY A 59 -0.49 -6.60 -12.76
N ARG A 60 -1.45 -5.84 -12.21
CA ARG A 60 -2.07 -4.72 -12.93
C ARG A 60 -1.22 -3.44 -12.94
N ALA A 61 -0.41 -3.23 -11.92
CA ALA A 61 0.44 -2.06 -11.71
C ALA A 61 1.42 -2.33 -10.55
N ALA A 62 2.39 -1.45 -10.32
CA ALA A 62 3.27 -1.52 -9.16
C ALA A 62 2.58 -0.93 -7.92
N TYR A 63 2.77 -1.55 -6.76
CA TYR A 63 2.25 -1.06 -5.47
C TYR A 63 3.13 0.06 -4.91
N VAL A 64 2.50 1.08 -4.33
CA VAL A 64 3.17 2.19 -3.65
C VAL A 64 2.53 2.41 -2.28
N GLU A 65 3.36 2.62 -1.26
CA GLU A 65 2.93 2.96 0.09
C GLU A 65 3.62 4.24 0.58
N GLY A 66 2.89 5.09 1.30
CA GLY A 66 3.44 6.33 1.82
C GLY A 66 2.38 7.25 2.40
N LEU A 67 2.53 8.54 2.17
CA LEU A 67 1.61 9.59 2.62
C LEU A 67 0.85 10.19 1.46
N CYS A 68 -0.41 10.52 1.72
CA CYS A 68 -1.28 11.30 0.87
C CYS A 68 -1.66 12.59 1.59
N LEU A 69 -1.55 13.73 0.91
CA LEU A 69 -1.93 15.05 1.43
C LEU A 69 -3.17 15.56 0.69
N SER A 70 -4.24 15.79 1.43
CA SER A 70 -5.47 16.40 0.91
C SER A 70 -5.24 17.88 0.63
N SER A 71 -5.40 18.32 -0.63
CA SER A 71 -5.32 19.75 -0.97
C SER A 71 -6.41 20.58 -0.27
N ARG A 72 -7.56 19.97 0.03
CA ARG A 72 -8.70 20.63 0.66
C ARG A 72 -8.54 20.84 2.16
N SER A 73 -7.99 19.85 2.87
CA SER A 73 -7.88 19.88 4.32
C SER A 73 -6.47 20.16 4.84
N GLY A 74 -5.44 20.03 4.00
CA GLY A 74 -4.04 20.15 4.42
C GLY A 74 -3.56 19.01 5.34
N ILE A 75 -4.37 17.96 5.51
CA ILE A 75 -4.05 16.83 6.39
C ILE A 75 -3.36 15.73 5.59
N ALA A 76 -2.19 15.31 6.07
CA ALA A 76 -1.47 14.14 5.58
C ALA A 76 -1.92 12.86 6.32
N PHE A 77 -2.01 11.75 5.60
CA PHE A 77 -2.35 10.45 6.17
C PHE A 77 -1.65 9.31 5.40
N ALA A 78 -1.39 8.21 6.10
CA ALA A 78 -0.83 7.01 5.51
C ALA A 78 -1.80 6.41 4.48
N HIS A 79 -1.28 6.04 3.31
CA HIS A 79 -2.09 5.61 2.19
C HIS A 79 -1.33 4.67 1.26
N GLY A 80 -2.06 3.82 0.54
CA GLY A 80 -1.54 2.92 -0.48
C GLY A 80 -2.21 3.13 -1.83
N TRP A 81 -1.43 3.15 -2.90
CA TRP A 81 -1.90 3.37 -4.27
C TRP A 81 -1.09 2.53 -5.26
N LEU A 82 -1.34 2.73 -6.56
CA LEU A 82 -0.66 2.05 -7.64
C LEU A 82 0.08 3.05 -8.52
N THR A 83 1.11 2.58 -9.23
CA THR A 83 1.71 3.34 -10.33
C THR A 83 1.97 2.42 -11.52
N ILE A 84 1.70 2.93 -12.73
CA ILE A 84 1.95 2.21 -13.98
C ILE A 84 3.32 2.58 -14.55
N ASP A 85 3.70 3.84 -14.41
CA ASP A 85 4.91 4.44 -15.01
C ASP A 85 5.94 4.90 -13.99
N GLY A 86 5.66 4.73 -12.69
CA GLY A 86 6.54 5.18 -11.61
C GLY A 86 6.47 6.67 -11.30
N GLN A 87 5.54 7.42 -11.92
CA GLN A 87 5.41 8.87 -11.76
C GLN A 87 4.01 9.30 -11.33
N HIS A 88 2.98 8.61 -11.81
CA HIS A 88 1.59 8.95 -11.52
C HIS A 88 0.99 8.02 -10.47
N ALA A 89 0.20 8.61 -9.57
CA ALA A 89 -0.57 7.88 -8.56
C ALA A 89 -1.93 7.48 -9.13
N VAL A 90 -2.11 6.18 -9.35
CA VAL A 90 -3.39 5.55 -9.68
C VAL A 90 -4.06 5.13 -8.38
N ASP A 91 -4.89 6.03 -7.84
CA ASP A 91 -5.62 5.78 -6.60
C ASP A 91 -7.00 5.15 -6.89
N VAL A 92 -7.16 3.92 -6.41
CA VAL A 92 -8.40 3.16 -6.54
C VAL A 92 -9.31 3.28 -5.32
N THR A 93 -9.00 4.14 -4.35
CA THR A 93 -9.73 4.24 -3.07
C THR A 93 -10.29 5.63 -2.81
N LEU A 94 -9.49 6.67 -3.01
CA LEU A 94 -9.95 8.05 -2.82
C LEU A 94 -10.85 8.48 -4.00
N PRO A 95 -11.95 9.21 -3.71
CA PRO A 95 -12.60 10.00 -4.75
C PRO A 95 -11.66 11.13 -5.17
N ASP A 96 -11.71 11.52 -6.45
CA ASP A 96 -11.01 12.70 -6.98
C ASP A 96 -9.50 12.73 -6.66
N ALA A 97 -8.81 11.65 -7.02
CA ALA A 97 -7.40 11.38 -6.71
C ALA A 97 -6.44 12.50 -7.17
N GLU A 98 -6.77 13.19 -8.26
CA GLU A 98 -6.05 14.37 -8.75
C GLU A 98 -6.02 15.54 -7.76
N GLY A 99 -6.92 15.57 -6.77
CA GLY A 99 -6.97 16.57 -5.71
C GLY A 99 -5.99 16.30 -4.56
N TYR A 100 -5.10 15.33 -4.68
CA TYR A 100 -4.18 14.92 -3.64
C TYR A 100 -2.72 14.93 -4.12
N ALA A 101 -1.80 15.23 -3.20
CA ALA A 101 -0.37 15.03 -3.41
C ALA A 101 0.07 13.73 -2.74
N TYR A 102 0.95 12.99 -3.41
CA TYR A 102 1.37 11.66 -2.97
C TYR A 102 2.89 11.62 -2.82
N PHE A 103 3.37 11.06 -1.71
CA PHE A 103 4.79 10.84 -1.46
C PHE A 103 4.99 9.44 -0.89
N GLY A 104 5.70 8.57 -1.63
CA GLY A 104 5.73 7.14 -1.31
C GLY A 104 6.89 6.38 -1.90
N ILE A 105 7.00 5.12 -1.47
CA ILE A 105 7.98 4.14 -1.95
C ILE A 105 7.25 3.11 -2.80
N THR A 106 7.76 2.86 -4.01
CA THR A 106 7.29 1.77 -4.87
C THR A 106 7.90 0.44 -4.41
N PHE A 107 7.07 -0.58 -4.27
CA PHE A 107 7.50 -1.93 -3.90
C PHE A 107 7.59 -2.82 -5.13
N ASP A 108 8.58 -3.73 -5.13
CA ASP A 108 8.57 -4.85 -6.04
C ASP A 108 7.37 -5.76 -5.73
N ASN A 109 6.59 -6.09 -6.75
CA ASN A 109 5.35 -6.85 -6.57
C ASN A 109 5.59 -8.29 -6.11
N THR A 110 6.73 -8.90 -6.44
CA THR A 110 7.09 -10.25 -5.96
C THR A 110 7.48 -10.19 -4.48
N VAL A 111 8.25 -9.19 -4.07
CA VAL A 111 8.58 -8.95 -2.65
C VAL A 111 7.32 -8.68 -1.83
N LEU A 112 6.41 -7.84 -2.35
CA LEU A 112 5.10 -7.60 -1.74
C LEU A 112 4.32 -8.92 -1.57
N ALA A 113 4.23 -9.73 -2.62
CA ALA A 113 3.53 -11.01 -2.58
C ALA A 113 4.12 -11.96 -1.52
N LYS A 114 5.46 -12.04 -1.41
CA LYS A 114 6.14 -12.81 -0.35
C LYS A 114 5.78 -12.30 1.05
N ALA A 115 5.74 -10.98 1.24
CA ALA A 115 5.35 -10.38 2.52
C ALA A 115 3.90 -10.71 2.88
N VAL A 116 2.98 -10.63 1.92
CA VAL A 116 1.56 -10.98 2.13
C VAL A 116 1.37 -12.46 2.45
N LEU A 117 2.13 -13.37 1.82
CA LEU A 117 2.13 -14.80 2.14
C LEU A 117 2.57 -15.07 3.58
N ARG A 118 3.68 -14.46 4.00
CA ARG A 118 4.26 -14.64 5.34
C ARG A 118 3.35 -14.13 6.45
N ALA A 119 2.55 -13.09 6.17
CA ALA A 119 1.66 -12.52 7.15
C ALA A 119 0.47 -13.42 7.55
N ALA A 120 0.29 -14.60 6.93
CA ALA A 120 -0.77 -15.59 7.19
C ALA A 120 -2.23 -15.10 7.13
N CYS A 121 -2.47 -13.79 6.94
CA CYS A 121 -3.79 -13.14 6.83
C CYS A 121 -4.34 -13.12 5.38
N TYR A 122 -3.73 -13.82 4.43
CA TYR A 122 -3.98 -13.60 3.00
C TYR A 122 -5.42 -13.90 2.54
N LYS A 123 -6.11 -14.88 3.15
CA LYS A 123 -7.49 -15.23 2.76
C LYS A 123 -8.50 -14.12 3.07
N SER A 124 -8.42 -13.46 4.23
CA SER A 124 -9.31 -12.35 4.57
C SER A 124 -8.85 -11.02 3.97
N LEU A 125 -7.53 -10.78 3.94
CA LEU A 125 -6.95 -9.51 3.53
C LEU A 125 -7.13 -9.26 2.02
N LEU A 126 -7.10 -10.28 1.17
CA LEU A 126 -7.23 -10.08 -0.28
C LEU A 126 -8.62 -10.43 -0.84
N GLY A 127 -9.48 -11.09 -0.06
CA GLY A 127 -10.75 -11.63 -0.54
C GLY A 127 -10.55 -12.54 -1.75
N LEU A 128 -9.50 -13.37 -1.70
CA LEU A 128 -9.27 -14.40 -2.69
C LEU A 128 -10.19 -15.58 -2.32
N ASP A 129 -11.26 -15.77 -3.09
CA ASP A 129 -12.04 -16.99 -3.01
C ASP A 129 -11.15 -18.21 -3.30
N PRO A 130 -11.42 -19.37 -2.70
CA PRO A 130 -10.62 -20.60 -2.86
C PRO A 130 -10.56 -21.14 -4.31
N ILE A 131 -11.21 -20.48 -5.27
CA ILE A 131 -11.37 -20.89 -6.67
C ILE A 131 -10.59 -19.96 -7.64
N MET A 132 -9.93 -18.89 -7.18
CA MET A 132 -9.12 -18.08 -8.09
C MET A 132 -7.77 -18.72 -8.38
N ASP A 133 -7.40 -18.71 -9.67
CA ASP A 133 -6.02 -18.97 -10.11
C ASP A 133 -5.04 -18.14 -9.28
N VAL A 134 -3.95 -18.77 -8.87
CA VAL A 134 -2.90 -18.12 -8.09
C VAL A 134 -2.43 -16.88 -8.85
N PRO A 135 -2.55 -15.66 -8.29
CA PRO A 135 -2.15 -14.45 -8.98
C PRO A 135 -0.68 -14.53 -9.41
N PRO A 136 -0.29 -13.93 -10.54
CA PRO A 136 1.03 -14.15 -11.16
C PRO A 136 2.20 -13.79 -10.23
N GLN A 137 2.06 -12.72 -9.45
CA GLN A 137 3.09 -12.31 -8.50
C GLN A 137 3.19 -13.27 -7.31
N LEU A 138 2.07 -13.90 -6.95
CA LEU A 138 2.01 -14.92 -5.91
C LEU A 138 2.64 -16.23 -6.39
N ALA A 139 2.34 -16.64 -7.63
CA ALA A 139 2.94 -17.82 -8.25
C ALA A 139 4.47 -17.70 -8.30
N LYS A 140 4.98 -16.57 -8.80
CA LYS A 140 6.41 -16.27 -8.84
C LYS A 140 7.06 -16.22 -7.44
N ALA A 141 6.33 -15.71 -6.44
CA ALA A 141 6.81 -15.67 -5.06
C ALA A 141 6.98 -17.08 -4.46
N ILE A 142 6.06 -18.00 -4.78
CA ILE A 142 6.11 -19.40 -4.32
C ILE A 142 7.29 -20.15 -4.93
N GLU A 143 7.52 -20.01 -6.24
CA GLU A 143 8.61 -20.70 -6.96
C GLU A 143 10.02 -20.30 -6.50
N THR A 144 10.14 -19.15 -5.81
CA THR A 144 11.43 -18.56 -5.41
C THR A 144 11.61 -18.53 -3.89
N THR A 145 10.87 -19.37 -3.17
CA THR A 145 10.98 -19.58 -1.71
C THR A 145 11.55 -20.97 -1.46
#